data_AF-A0A5M3XRS1-F1
#
_entry.id   AF-A0A5M3XRS1-F1
#
_cell.length_a   1.000
_cell.length_b   1.000
_cell.length_c   1.000
_cell.angle_alpha   90.00
_cell.angle_beta   90.00
_cell.angle_gamma   90.00
#
_symmetry.space_group_name_H-M   'P 1'
#
loop_
_entity.id
_entity.type
_entity.pdbx_description
1 polymer ?
#
loop_
_entity_poly.entity_id
_entity_poly.type
_entity_poly.pdbx_seq_one_letter_code
_entity_poly.pdbx_strand_id
1 'polypeptide(L)'
;MSDATDTGRYLRLTVDLVVEVTDVAALQAAALKEIRHPEADLDAAERQEQIELVNGDETGAAALQWLIEPDHVLSLVDHIDEVEPREAMLGVEPSDGTLEDEDDDDPHDHDHDHD
;
A
#
# COMPACT_ATOMS: atom_id res chain seq x y z
N MET A 1 -5.61 -3.84 39.68
CA MET A 1 -5.04 -2.51 39.35
C MET A 1 -5.08 -2.42 37.85
N SER A 2 -5.68 -1.36 37.32
CA SER A 2 -6.05 -1.25 35.92
C SER A 2 -4.82 -1.17 35.01
N ASP A 3 -4.90 -1.95 33.94
CA ASP A 3 -4.01 -2.03 32.79
C ASP A 3 -3.78 -0.62 32.22
N ALA A 4 -2.69 0.02 32.62
CA ALA A 4 -2.21 1.22 31.96
C ALA A 4 -1.46 0.73 30.73
N THR A 5 -2.14 0.70 29.60
CA THR A 5 -1.56 0.44 28.28
C THR A 5 -0.31 1.32 28.15
N ASP A 6 0.85 0.71 27.95
CA ASP A 6 2.16 1.36 27.78
C ASP A 6 2.19 2.05 26.40
N THR A 7 1.31 3.04 26.21
CA THR A 7 1.02 3.73 24.94
C THR A 7 2.08 4.76 24.56
N GLY A 8 3.10 4.96 25.38
CA GLY A 8 4.18 5.92 25.12
C GLY A 8 5.29 5.41 24.19
N ARG A 9 5.25 4.13 23.78
CA ARG A 9 6.33 3.50 22.98
C ARG A 9 5.93 3.11 21.55
N TYR A 10 4.65 3.25 21.20
CA TYR A 10 4.16 2.86 19.88
C TYR A 10 3.92 4.08 19.03
N LEU A 11 4.55 4.10 17.85
CA LEU A 11 4.33 5.10 16.82
C LEU A 11 3.58 4.42 15.66
N ARG A 12 2.55 5.08 15.14
CA ARG A 12 1.86 4.64 13.91
C ARG A 12 2.39 5.46 12.74
N LEU A 13 3.06 4.79 11.81
CA LEU A 13 3.49 5.39 10.55
C LEU A 13 2.41 5.14 9.49
N THR A 14 1.97 6.20 8.83
CA THR A 14 1.13 6.10 7.62
C THR A 14 2.02 6.47 6.44
N VAL A 15 2.08 5.62 5.42
CA VAL A 15 2.81 5.87 4.17
C VAL A 15 1.78 5.95 3.07
N ASP A 16 1.80 7.06 2.32
CA ASP A 16 1.04 7.22 1.10
C ASP A 16 2.01 7.25 -0.08
N LEU A 17 1.76 6.40 -1.09
CA LEU A 17 2.71 6.13 -2.17
C LEU A 17 1.97 5.96 -3.50
N VAL A 18 2.33 6.80 -4.47
CA VAL A 18 1.95 6.63 -5.87
C VAL A 18 3.13 6.07 -6.65
N VAL A 19 2.88 5.03 -7.45
CA VAL A 19 3.86 4.43 -8.36
C VAL A 19 3.38 4.52 -9.79
N GLU A 20 4.29 4.86 -10.70
CA GLU A 20 4.02 4.81 -12.14
C GLU A 20 4.36 3.41 -12.68
N VAL A 21 3.36 2.73 -13.24
CA VAL A 21 3.57 1.43 -13.90
C VAL A 21 4.02 1.65 -15.35
N THR A 22 5.30 1.44 -15.62
CA THR A 22 5.88 1.66 -16.96
C THR A 22 5.64 0.50 -17.93
N ASP A 23 5.39 -0.71 -17.43
CA ASP A 23 5.13 -1.91 -18.22
C ASP A 23 4.18 -2.86 -17.46
N VAL A 24 2.89 -2.77 -17.78
CA VAL A 24 1.84 -3.58 -17.16
C VAL A 24 2.03 -5.07 -17.47
N ALA A 25 2.45 -5.42 -18.69
CA ALA A 25 2.60 -6.81 -19.09
C ALA A 25 3.74 -7.49 -18.34
N ALA A 26 4.86 -6.79 -18.14
CA ALA A 26 5.96 -7.28 -17.33
C ALA A 26 5.56 -7.44 -15.85
N LEU A 27 4.79 -6.49 -15.31
CA LEU A 27 4.29 -6.54 -13.93
C LEU A 27 3.34 -7.73 -13.72
N GLN A 28 2.36 -7.92 -14.60
CA GLN A 28 1.47 -9.08 -14.59
C GLN A 28 2.26 -10.40 -14.70
N ALA A 29 3.25 -10.49 -15.59
CA ALA A 29 4.07 -11.68 -15.73
C ALA A 29 4.84 -12.03 -14.44
N ALA A 30 5.33 -11.02 -13.73
CA ALA A 30 5.97 -11.21 -12.43
C ALA A 30 4.98 -11.72 -11.39
N ALA A 31 3.79 -11.11 -11.26
CA ALA A 31 2.77 -11.57 -10.34
C ALA A 31 2.30 -13.01 -10.64
N LEU A 32 2.09 -13.34 -11.92
CA LEU A 32 1.72 -14.70 -12.33
C LEU A 32 2.80 -15.74 -12.01
N LYS A 33 4.07 -15.35 -11.94
CA LYS A 33 5.15 -16.23 -11.51
C LYS A 33 5.02 -16.57 -10.03
N GLU A 34 4.75 -15.57 -9.19
CA GLU A 34 4.52 -15.75 -7.75
C GLU A 34 3.24 -16.56 -7.48
N ILE A 35 2.14 -16.24 -8.16
CA ILE A 35 0.88 -17.00 -8.06
C ILE A 35 1.08 -18.47 -8.45
N ARG A 36 1.98 -18.78 -9.39
CA ARG A 36 2.29 -20.15 -9.82
C ARG A 36 3.37 -20.82 -8.98
N HIS A 37 3.97 -20.11 -8.03
CA HIS A 37 5.00 -20.67 -7.16
C HIS A 37 4.39 -21.78 -6.28
N PRO A 38 5.09 -22.91 -6.09
CA PRO A 38 4.58 -24.01 -5.27
C PRO A 38 4.45 -23.65 -3.79
N GLU A 39 5.15 -22.61 -3.32
CA GLU A 39 5.07 -22.11 -1.95
C GLU A 39 3.96 -21.08 -1.75
N ALA A 40 3.29 -20.63 -2.82
CA ALA A 40 2.08 -19.85 -2.69
C ALA A 40 0.99 -20.74 -2.06
N ASP A 41 0.51 -20.34 -0.89
CA ASP A 41 -0.53 -21.03 -0.11
C ASP A 41 -1.91 -20.84 -0.76
N LEU A 42 -2.04 -21.40 -1.97
CA LEU A 42 -3.23 -21.37 -2.80
C LEU A 42 -3.55 -22.76 -3.30
N ASP A 43 -4.81 -23.15 -3.16
CA ASP A 43 -5.32 -24.32 -3.84
C ASP A 43 -5.44 -24.09 -5.37
N ALA A 44 -5.81 -25.14 -6.11
CA ALA A 44 -5.88 -25.07 -7.56
C ALA A 44 -6.99 -24.14 -8.08
N ALA A 45 -8.11 -24.02 -7.36
CA ALA A 45 -9.23 -23.16 -7.74
C ALA A 45 -8.91 -21.70 -7.42
N GLU A 46 -8.39 -21.43 -6.21
CA GLU A 46 -7.95 -20.10 -5.79
C GLU A 46 -6.85 -19.58 -6.73
N ARG A 47 -5.88 -20.42 -7.08
CA ARG A 47 -4.83 -20.05 -8.03
C ARG A 47 -5.38 -19.66 -9.40
N GLN A 48 -6.37 -20.40 -9.90
CA GLN A 48 -6.98 -20.07 -11.19
C GLN A 48 -7.73 -18.73 -11.12
N GLU A 49 -8.46 -18.48 -10.04
CA GLU A 49 -9.15 -17.21 -9.80
C GLU A 49 -8.16 -16.04 -9.74
N GLN A 50 -7.06 -16.18 -9.01
CA GLN A 50 -6.02 -15.15 -8.91
C GLN A 50 -5.34 -14.87 -10.26
N ILE A 51 -5.09 -15.91 -11.06
CA ILE A 51 -4.57 -15.76 -12.43
C ILE A 51 -5.56 -14.97 -13.29
N GLU A 52 -6.86 -15.24 -13.19
CA GLU A 52 -7.89 -14.53 -13.95
C GLU A 52 -7.99 -13.06 -13.52
N LEU A 53 -7.94 -12.79 -12.21
CA LEU A 53 -7.92 -11.44 -11.66
C LEU A 53 -6.72 -10.63 -12.18
N VAL A 54 -5.51 -11.19 -12.11
CA VAL A 54 -4.30 -10.51 -12.59
C VAL A 54 -4.32 -10.27 -14.10
N ASN A 55 -4.80 -11.23 -14.89
CA ASN A 55 -4.88 -11.05 -16.35
C ASN A 55 -6.01 -10.11 -16.77
N GLY A 56 -7.08 -10.01 -15.98
CA GLY A 56 -8.23 -9.16 -16.25
C GLY A 56 -8.03 -7.69 -15.87
N ASP A 57 -7.03 -7.39 -15.05
CA ASP A 57 -6.72 -6.04 -14.60
C ASP A 57 -5.76 -5.31 -15.55
N GLU A 58 -6.28 -4.31 -16.27
CA GLU A 58 -5.54 -3.49 -17.22
C GLU A 58 -4.63 -2.45 -16.55
N THR A 59 -4.83 -2.17 -15.26
CA THR A 59 -4.06 -1.17 -14.51
C THR A 59 -2.77 -1.72 -13.92
N GLY A 60 -2.72 -3.04 -13.67
CA GLY A 60 -1.62 -3.70 -12.97
C GLY A 60 -1.71 -3.60 -11.44
N ALA A 61 -2.76 -3.00 -10.88
CA ALA A 61 -3.02 -2.95 -9.44
C ALA A 61 -3.11 -4.36 -8.82
N ALA A 62 -3.82 -5.29 -9.45
CA ALA A 62 -3.95 -6.67 -8.98
C ALA A 62 -2.60 -7.41 -9.00
N ALA A 63 -1.77 -7.13 -10.02
CA ALA A 63 -0.42 -7.67 -10.08
C ALA A 63 0.48 -7.09 -8.97
N LEU A 64 0.39 -5.78 -8.74
CA LEU A 64 1.18 -5.11 -7.71
C LEU A 64 0.82 -5.59 -6.30
N GLN A 65 -0.47 -5.80 -6.03
CA GLN A 65 -0.95 -6.36 -4.76
C GLN A 65 -0.32 -7.73 -4.45
N TRP A 66 -0.06 -8.54 -5.49
CA TRP A 66 0.60 -9.84 -5.35
C TRP A 66 2.11 -9.74 -5.10
N LEU A 67 2.74 -8.65 -5.53
CA LEU A 67 4.19 -8.50 -5.50
C LEU A 67 4.69 -7.76 -4.26
N ILE A 68 3.81 -7.08 -3.53
CA ILE A 68 4.20 -6.35 -2.32
C ILE A 68 3.64 -7.06 -1.08
N GLU A 69 4.55 -7.50 -0.21
CA GLU A 69 4.22 -8.09 1.08
C GLU A 69 4.29 -7.04 2.22
N PRO A 70 3.55 -7.24 3.33
CA PRO A 70 3.67 -6.39 4.52
C PRO A 70 5.10 -6.26 5.04
N ASP A 71 5.92 -7.31 4.88
CA ASP A 71 7.32 -7.32 5.29
C ASP A 71 8.16 -6.29 4.51
N HIS A 72 7.79 -5.98 3.26
CA HIS A 72 8.43 -4.88 2.52
C HIS A 72 8.18 -3.53 3.21
N VAL A 73 7.03 -3.32 3.85
CA VAL A 73 6.75 -2.10 4.62
C VAL A 73 7.57 -2.08 5.90
N LEU A 74 7.72 -3.23 6.58
CA LEU A 74 8.56 -3.33 7.78
C LEU A 74 10.03 -3.00 7.47
N SER A 75 10.50 -3.33 6.26
CA SER A 75 11.87 -3.01 5.82
C SER A 75 12.18 -1.51 5.81
N LEU A 76 11.16 -0.63 5.76
CA LEU A 76 11.36 0.82 5.79
C LEU A 76 12.05 1.30 7.08
N VAL A 77 11.84 0.61 8.20
CA VAL A 77 12.41 0.99 9.51
C VAL A 77 13.54 0.07 9.97
N ASP A 78 13.88 -0.97 9.19
CA ASP A 78 14.92 -1.97 9.52
C ASP A 78 16.32 -1.34 9.70
N HIS A 79 16.53 -0.14 9.15
CA HIS A 79 17.78 0.60 9.28
C HIS A 79 17.90 1.44 10.57
N ILE A 80 16.86 1.47 11.42
CA ILE A 80 16.83 2.27 12.64
C ILE A 80 16.96 1.34 13.84
N ASP A 81 18.16 1.29 14.44
CA ASP A 81 18.50 0.35 15.52
C ASP A 81 17.56 0.43 16.74
N GLU A 82 16.99 1.62 17.02
CA GLU A 82 16.08 1.84 18.14
C GLU A 82 14.60 1.51 17.86
N VAL A 83 14.25 1.09 16.63
CA VAL A 83 12.87 0.80 16.23
C VAL A 83 12.70 -0.69 15.99
N GLU A 84 11.77 -1.30 16.73
CA GLU A 84 11.35 -2.69 16.50
C GLU A 84 10.00 -2.71 15.76
N PRO A 85 9.95 -3.09 14.48
CA PRO A 85 8.69 -3.23 13.74
C PRO A 85 7.78 -4.27 14.40
N ARG A 86 6.47 -4.00 14.48
CA ARG A 86 5.48 -4.89 15.11
C ARG A 86 4.43 -5.43 14.17
N GLU A 87 3.88 -4.57 13.32
CA GLU A 87 2.79 -4.92 12.41
C GLU A 87 2.84 -3.97 11.21
N ALA A 88 2.50 -4.49 10.04
CA ALA A 88 2.24 -3.71 8.83
C ALA A 88 0.94 -4.18 8.19
N MET A 89 0.19 -3.22 7.65
CA MET A 89 -0.97 -3.46 6.81
C MET A 89 -0.76 -2.69 5.51
N LEU A 90 -1.05 -3.33 4.39
CA LEU A 90 -0.89 -2.75 3.07
C LEU A 90 -2.19 -2.89 2.28
N GLY A 91 -2.63 -1.78 1.68
CA GLY A 91 -3.68 -1.74 0.66
C GLY A 91 -3.10 -1.24 -0.65
N VAL A 92 -3.55 -1.78 -1.78
CA VAL A 92 -3.17 -1.34 -3.12
C VAL A 92 -4.44 -1.01 -3.89
N GLU A 93 -4.55 0.23 -4.37
CA GLU A 93 -5.69 0.73 -5.13
C GLU A 93 -5.20 1.52 -6.35
N PRO A 94 -5.96 1.56 -7.46
CA PRO A 94 -5.65 2.44 -8.58
C PRO A 94 -5.64 3.93 -8.16
N SER A 95 -4.76 4.73 -8.77
CA SER A 95 -4.64 6.17 -8.49
C SER A 95 -4.61 6.98 -9.79
N ASP A 96 -5.07 8.22 -9.73
CA ASP A 96 -4.99 9.21 -10.82
C ASP A 96 -3.58 9.79 -11.01
N GLY A 97 -2.59 9.34 -10.24
CA GLY A 97 -1.16 9.64 -10.47
C GLY A 97 -0.59 10.78 -9.63
N THR A 98 -1.38 11.33 -8.70
CA THR A 98 -0.91 12.31 -7.72
C THR A 98 -1.36 11.90 -6.33
N LEU A 99 -0.46 12.05 -5.34
CA LEU A 99 -0.88 12.21 -3.96
C LEU A 99 -1.53 13.59 -3.95
N GLU A 100 -2.86 13.68 -3.83
CA GLU A 100 -3.50 14.99 -3.75
C GLU A 100 -2.90 15.74 -2.55
N ASP A 101 -2.22 16.86 -2.81
CA ASP A 101 -1.88 17.81 -1.76
C ASP A 101 -3.23 18.35 -1.24
N GLU A 102 -3.62 18.01 -0.01
CA GLU A 102 -4.82 18.56 0.65
C GLU A 102 -4.70 20.08 0.95
N ASP A 103 -3.87 20.83 0.22
CA ASP A 103 -3.57 22.24 0.42
C ASP A 103 -3.72 23.04 -0.90
N ASP A 104 -4.93 23.17 -1.44
CA ASP A 104 -5.31 24.32 -2.28
C ASP A 104 -6.83 24.38 -2.48
N ASP A 105 -7.54 25.01 -1.53
CA ASP A 105 -8.62 26.01 -1.74
C ASP A 105 -9.48 26.20 -0.46
N ASP A 106 -8.88 26.73 0.61
CA ASP A 106 -9.63 27.54 1.58
C ASP A 106 -9.13 28.99 1.54
N PRO A 107 -9.71 29.86 0.71
CA PRO A 107 -9.68 31.28 0.99
C PRO A 107 -10.65 31.59 2.13
N HIS A 108 -10.20 31.32 3.36
CA HIS A 108 -10.65 32.01 4.56
C HIS A 108 -10.22 33.48 4.45
N ASP A 109 -10.89 34.28 3.61
CA ASP A 109 -10.83 35.73 3.73
C ASP A 109 -11.98 36.16 4.66
N HIS A 110 -11.63 36.15 5.95
CA HIS A 110 -12.30 36.91 6.99
C HIS A 110 -12.08 38.41 6.75
N ASP A 111 -13.20 39.14 6.68
CA ASP A 111 -13.40 40.55 7.04
C ASP A 111 -12.51 41.64 6.39
N HIS A 112 -13.15 42.66 5.81
CA HIS A 112 -12.97 44.05 6.25
C HIS A 112 -14.10 44.98 5.75
N ASP A 113 -14.79 45.59 6.71
CA ASP A 113 -15.65 46.78 6.59
C ASP A 113 -15.05 47.93 5.74
N HIS A 114 -15.85 48.49 4.81
CA HIS A 114 -16.17 49.93 4.67
C HIS A 114 -16.74 50.24 3.25
N ASP A 115 -18.01 50.64 3.15
CA ASP A 115 -18.48 52.03 2.96
C ASP A 115 -20.02 52.06 2.88
#